data_AF-A0A429ZQX1-F1
#
_entry.id   AF-A0A429ZQX1-F1
#
_cell.length_a   1.000
_cell.length_b   1.000
_cell.length_c   1.000
_cell.angle_alpha   90.00
_cell.angle_beta   90.00
_cell.angle_gamma   90.00
#
_symmetry.space_group_name_H-M   'P 1'
#
loop_
_entity.id
_entity.type
_entity.pdbx_description
1 polymer ?
#
loop_
_entity_poly.entity_id
_entity_poly.type
_entity_poly.pdbx_seq_one_letter_code
_entity_poly.pdbx_strand_id
1 'polypeptide(L)'
;MGQRRLNKVDLQEVSNLLPEMTQFLPIYLSNSQSRQKYYASFFREDVNLELVKIESHEKVLGFLSLLIEGKTLLLTNLLVPAHKNSRKYGLDFWLKHVEKLAKEELCERLQLNLAPVNGYIKNLLVAKGYSFQVTSGGDWQFTKRLNYRRGLVLAGGGARGAFQIGAWRGLQELGITYDLICGTSVGGLNGGLILQGDYQAAEKMWREIETKQILDFETVAEEVDYSPVTLLKTIQRFTFSALVKQGVSTAPLQKLIEELIDEEKMMNSEKEFYICTTELPHLKERVVSIKDSLPGEFHKWLLASSSFFPAMAAAEIAGKYYVDGGYRNNIPIDVALNQGATELLVIDVKGPGITKPVLVPAEVPIKWVSSPWNLGAVLLFDGARSHWNIELGYLETLKAYGVYEGYWYSFTKEDQSSRQGEWQKQFNGLLMKELQVRGKHVAKTELPTYLKELLKKIRKTYSHDLKAESVSLFVLEYLGKAFNLSPIQLYSVESFSQEICVKMKKSQTELVTGNKMLLTLPEWSRLYLEELPLPTEKQQILYLYHKIKGEQRENLFHVMANIAPLPYLAALVLNHLLGNKDEK
;
A
#
# COMPACT_ATOMS: atom_id res chain seq x y z
N MET A 1 17.91 3.73 -1.30
CA MET A 1 18.44 2.66 -0.43
C MET A 1 17.28 1.89 0.13
N GLY A 2 17.39 0.58 0.24
CA GLY A 2 16.32 -0.30 0.73
C GLY A 2 16.60 -0.76 2.16
N GLN A 3 15.54 -0.93 2.94
CA GLN A 3 15.54 -1.68 4.20
C GLN A 3 14.62 -2.87 4.00
N ARG A 4 15.09 -4.07 4.33
CA ARG A 4 14.32 -5.30 4.15
C ARG A 4 14.45 -6.19 5.37
N ARG A 5 13.31 -6.60 5.94
CA ARG A 5 13.28 -7.67 6.97
C ARG A 5 13.70 -8.98 6.36
N LEU A 6 14.64 -9.65 7.01
CA LEU A 6 15.20 -10.92 6.57
C LEU A 6 14.33 -12.09 7.01
N ASN A 7 14.29 -13.15 6.18
CA ASN A 7 13.66 -14.42 6.53
C ASN A 7 14.58 -15.61 6.17
N LYS A 8 14.11 -16.85 6.40
CA LYS A 8 14.90 -18.07 6.18
C LYS A 8 15.48 -18.21 4.78
N VAL A 9 14.86 -17.61 3.77
CA VAL A 9 15.36 -17.66 2.38
C VAL A 9 16.67 -16.90 2.20
N ASP A 10 16.91 -15.90 3.04
CA ASP A 10 18.12 -15.07 2.99
C ASP A 10 19.31 -15.72 3.74
N LEU A 11 19.12 -16.93 4.30
CA LEU A 11 20.11 -17.62 5.13
C LEU A 11 21.48 -17.77 4.45
N GLN A 12 21.47 -18.11 3.16
CA GLN A 12 22.70 -18.35 2.41
C GLN A 12 23.46 -17.04 2.14
N GLU A 13 22.75 -15.95 1.84
CA GLU A 13 23.34 -14.61 1.70
C GLU A 13 23.96 -14.16 3.03
N VAL A 14 23.22 -14.30 4.13
CA VAL A 14 23.70 -13.97 5.47
C VAL A 14 24.93 -14.82 5.82
N SER A 15 24.88 -16.14 5.63
CA SER A 15 25.98 -17.05 5.98
C SER A 15 27.25 -16.76 5.19
N ASN A 16 27.13 -16.35 3.92
CA ASN A 16 28.27 -16.01 3.08
C ASN A 16 28.93 -14.70 3.51
N LEU A 17 28.13 -13.68 3.87
CA LEU A 17 28.64 -12.34 4.17
C LEU A 17 29.06 -12.16 5.64
N LEU A 18 28.41 -12.87 6.57
CA LEU A 18 28.61 -12.68 8.01
C LEU A 18 30.09 -12.79 8.45
N PRO A 19 30.92 -13.72 7.93
CA PRO A 19 32.34 -13.80 8.31
C PRO A 19 33.14 -12.51 8.07
N GLU A 20 32.75 -11.71 7.08
CA GLU A 20 33.41 -10.46 6.68
C GLU A 20 32.87 -9.22 7.44
N MET A 21 31.87 -9.42 8.32
CA MET A 21 31.20 -8.35 9.04
C MET A 21 31.84 -8.08 10.41
N THR A 22 31.77 -6.82 10.83
CA THR A 22 32.25 -6.30 12.11
C THR A 22 31.16 -5.50 12.79
N GLN A 23 31.16 -5.45 14.13
CA GLN A 23 30.20 -4.62 14.85
C GLN A 23 30.54 -3.14 14.65
N PHE A 24 29.56 -2.32 14.29
CA PHE A 24 29.76 -0.89 14.10
C PHE A 24 29.83 -0.14 15.44
N LEU A 25 28.99 -0.56 16.39
CA LEU A 25 29.00 -0.08 17.77
C LEU A 25 29.49 -1.21 18.69
N PRO A 26 30.17 -0.89 19.81
CA PRO A 26 30.66 -1.89 20.76
C PRO A 26 29.49 -2.44 21.61
N ILE A 27 28.54 -3.12 20.97
CA ILE A 27 27.40 -3.77 21.62
C ILE A 27 27.88 -5.04 22.35
N TYR A 28 28.87 -5.72 21.78
CA TYR A 28 29.51 -6.92 22.34
C TYR A 28 31.01 -6.71 22.56
N LEU A 29 31.62 -7.53 23.40
CA LEU A 29 33.05 -7.43 23.72
C LEU A 29 33.95 -7.76 22.52
N SER A 30 33.47 -8.52 21.54
CA SER A 30 34.23 -8.85 20.33
C SER A 30 33.36 -9.01 19.09
N ASN A 31 33.98 -8.79 17.91
CA ASN A 31 33.33 -9.05 16.62
C ASN A 31 32.87 -10.51 16.48
N SER A 32 33.64 -11.46 17.02
CA SER A 32 33.28 -12.88 16.99
C SER A 32 31.99 -13.14 17.76
N GLN A 33 31.87 -12.58 18.97
CA GLN A 33 30.66 -12.68 19.79
C GLN A 33 29.46 -12.05 19.10
N SER A 34 29.64 -10.86 18.49
CA SER A 34 28.58 -10.16 17.74
C SER A 34 28.04 -11.00 16.59
N ARG A 35 28.92 -11.63 15.80
CA ARG A 35 28.52 -12.52 14.69
C ARG A 35 27.85 -13.79 15.20
N GLN A 36 28.39 -14.41 16.24
CA GLN A 36 27.81 -15.62 16.82
C GLN A 36 26.39 -15.37 17.35
N LYS A 37 26.16 -14.23 18.01
CA LYS A 37 24.83 -13.82 18.48
C LYS A 37 23.88 -13.58 17.33
N TYR A 38 24.30 -12.83 16.30
CA TYR A 38 23.49 -12.61 15.10
C TYR A 38 23.10 -13.94 14.42
N TYR A 39 24.08 -14.83 14.22
CA TYR A 39 23.87 -16.15 13.61
C TYR A 39 22.89 -16.99 14.44
N ALA A 40 23.05 -17.02 15.77
CA ALA A 40 22.16 -17.75 16.66
C ALA A 40 20.72 -17.21 16.60
N SER A 41 20.53 -15.89 16.58
CA SER A 41 19.20 -15.26 16.45
C SER A 41 18.53 -15.60 15.11
N PHE A 42 19.30 -15.62 14.02
CA PHE A 42 18.80 -16.00 12.70
C PHE A 42 18.39 -17.48 12.63
N PHE A 43 19.14 -18.38 13.26
CA PHE A 43 18.87 -19.83 13.22
C PHE A 43 17.82 -20.32 14.19
N ARG A 44 17.78 -19.75 15.41
CA ARG A 44 16.91 -20.25 16.48
C ARG A 44 15.49 -19.72 16.41
N GLU A 45 15.18 -18.85 15.45
CA GLU A 45 13.90 -18.12 15.39
C GLU A 45 13.52 -17.59 16.76
N ASP A 46 14.42 -16.79 17.34
CA ASP A 46 14.07 -16.06 18.54
C ASP A 46 12.94 -15.11 18.15
N VAL A 47 11.69 -15.52 18.44
CA VAL A 47 10.46 -14.97 17.83
C VAL A 47 10.32 -13.47 18.09
N ASN A 48 11.05 -12.97 19.08
CA ASN A 48 11.03 -11.58 19.51
C ASN A 48 12.07 -10.70 18.79
N LEU A 49 13.00 -11.27 18.02
CA LEU A 49 14.07 -10.53 17.34
C LEU A 49 13.78 -10.33 15.85
N GLU A 50 13.66 -9.07 15.44
CA GLU A 50 13.61 -8.68 14.04
C GLU A 50 15.00 -8.50 13.45
N LEU A 51 15.25 -9.13 12.30
CA LEU A 51 16.51 -9.01 11.57
C LEU A 51 16.29 -8.20 10.30
N VAL A 52 17.07 -7.14 10.12
CA VAL A 52 16.91 -6.18 9.01
C VAL A 52 18.21 -6.05 8.23
N LYS A 53 18.10 -6.15 6.90
CA LYS A 53 19.17 -5.85 5.95
C LYS A 53 19.01 -4.43 5.42
N ILE A 54 20.11 -3.68 5.41
CA ILE A 54 20.20 -2.36 4.78
C ILE A 54 21.02 -2.52 3.50
N GLU A 55 20.50 -2.08 2.36
CA GLU A 55 21.14 -2.27 1.05
C GLU A 55 21.01 -1.08 0.11
N SER A 56 21.95 -0.98 -0.84
CA SER A 56 21.97 0.05 -1.87
C SER A 56 22.46 -0.53 -3.20
N HIS A 57 21.66 -0.43 -4.26
CA HIS A 57 21.97 -1.01 -5.58
C HIS A 57 22.43 -2.48 -5.48
N GLU A 58 21.64 -3.31 -4.78
CA GLU A 58 21.91 -4.74 -4.54
C GLU A 58 23.18 -5.05 -3.72
N LYS A 59 23.84 -4.03 -3.17
CA LYS A 59 24.96 -4.21 -2.23
C LYS A 59 24.49 -4.09 -0.80
N VAL A 60 24.79 -5.11 0.00
CA VAL A 60 24.54 -5.12 1.44
C VAL A 60 25.44 -4.11 2.14
N LEU A 61 24.83 -3.13 2.82
CA LEU A 61 25.53 -2.13 3.61
C LEU A 61 25.73 -2.58 5.05
N GLY A 62 24.81 -3.38 5.59
CA GLY A 62 24.90 -3.94 6.92
C GLY A 62 23.63 -4.65 7.37
N PHE A 63 23.73 -5.27 8.54
CA PHE A 63 22.68 -6.04 9.18
C PHE A 63 22.38 -5.49 10.58
N LEU A 64 21.10 -5.44 10.91
CA LEU A 64 20.59 -5.00 12.20
C LEU A 64 19.85 -6.16 12.88
N SER A 65 19.97 -6.23 14.21
CA SER A 65 19.09 -7.04 15.06
C SER A 65 18.36 -6.11 16.02
N LEU A 66 17.04 -6.21 16.03
CA LEU A 66 16.15 -5.33 16.79
C LEU A 66 15.22 -6.17 17.66
N LEU A 67 15.01 -5.76 18.90
CA LEU A 67 14.04 -6.36 19.81
C LEU A 67 13.02 -5.30 20.19
N ILE A 68 11.73 -5.62 20.09
CA ILE A 68 10.66 -4.68 20.45
C ILE A 68 10.06 -5.13 21.77
N GLU A 69 10.18 -4.29 22.80
CA GLU A 69 9.62 -4.52 24.13
C GLU A 69 8.62 -3.40 24.44
N GLY A 70 7.33 -3.71 24.33
CA GLY A 70 6.26 -2.71 24.45
C GLY A 70 6.41 -1.63 23.37
N LYS A 71 6.65 -0.38 23.78
CA LYS A 71 6.87 0.76 22.87
C LYS A 71 8.34 1.18 22.79
N THR A 72 9.27 0.28 23.09
CA THR A 72 10.70 0.53 23.02
C THR A 72 11.34 -0.40 22.01
N LEU A 73 12.05 0.18 21.04
CA LEU A 73 12.91 -0.59 20.14
C LEU A 73 14.32 -0.64 20.71
N LEU A 74 14.84 -1.84 20.93
CA LEU A 74 16.20 -2.10 21.38
C LEU A 74 17.07 -2.57 20.20
N LEU A 75 18.12 -1.82 19.89
CA LEU A 75 19.16 -2.24 18.95
C LEU A 75 20.09 -3.24 19.65
N THR A 76 20.01 -4.52 19.28
CA THR A 76 20.80 -5.62 19.89
C THR A 76 22.01 -6.03 19.07
N ASN A 77 22.08 -5.61 17.80
CA ASN A 77 23.26 -5.83 16.95
C ASN A 77 23.27 -4.88 15.75
N LEU A 78 24.45 -4.44 15.34
CA LEU A 78 24.67 -3.70 14.09
C LEU A 78 25.99 -4.14 13.47
N LEU A 79 25.91 -4.91 12.40
CA LEU A 79 27.02 -5.49 11.68
C LEU A 79 27.23 -4.80 10.32
N VAL A 80 28.46 -4.41 10.02
CA VAL A 80 28.85 -3.75 8.76
C VAL A 80 30.11 -4.40 8.16
N PRO A 81 30.31 -4.34 6.83
CA PRO A 81 31.48 -4.90 6.18
C PRO A 81 32.79 -4.29 6.69
N ALA A 82 33.83 -5.11 6.90
CA ALA A 82 35.11 -4.67 7.45
C ALA A 82 35.94 -3.74 6.51
N HIS A 83 35.65 -3.71 5.21
CA HIS A 83 36.46 -3.00 4.21
C HIS A 83 36.32 -1.47 4.24
N LYS A 84 37.35 -0.74 3.78
CA LYS A 84 37.51 0.73 3.82
C LYS A 84 36.33 1.58 3.30
N ASN A 85 35.39 1.01 2.53
CA ASN A 85 34.14 1.68 2.14
C ASN A 85 33.16 1.90 3.31
N SER A 86 33.41 1.31 4.48
CA SER A 86 32.68 1.58 5.73
C SER A 86 32.78 3.03 6.20
N ARG A 87 33.76 3.82 5.70
CA ARG A 87 33.87 5.27 5.98
C ARG A 87 32.83 6.14 5.25
N LYS A 88 32.09 5.59 4.28
CA LYS A 88 31.05 6.36 3.58
C LYS A 88 29.83 6.64 4.46
N TYR A 89 29.52 5.74 5.41
CA TYR A 89 28.33 5.81 6.24
C TYR A 89 28.71 5.91 7.72
N GLY A 90 28.61 7.11 8.28
CA GLY A 90 28.92 7.39 9.67
C GLY A 90 27.79 7.03 10.64
N LEU A 91 28.00 7.35 11.93
CA LEU A 91 27.03 7.09 12.99
C LEU A 91 25.64 7.67 12.70
N ASP A 92 25.60 8.90 12.17
CA ASP A 92 24.34 9.59 11.84
C ASP A 92 23.48 8.79 10.86
N PHE A 93 24.10 8.18 9.84
CA PHE A 93 23.40 7.35 8.86
C PHE A 93 22.70 6.17 9.53
N TRP A 94 23.42 5.42 10.36
CA TRP A 94 22.88 4.23 11.01
C TRP A 94 21.81 4.58 12.03
N LEU A 95 22.02 5.62 12.84
CA LEU A 95 21.02 6.06 13.82
C LEU A 95 19.73 6.51 13.13
N LYS A 96 19.79 7.20 11.98
CA LYS A 96 18.60 7.57 11.21
C LYS A 96 17.82 6.36 10.69
N HIS A 97 18.52 5.33 10.20
CA HIS A 97 17.88 4.09 9.73
C HIS A 97 17.22 3.32 10.88
N VAL A 98 17.85 3.28 12.05
CA VAL A 98 17.27 2.63 13.25
C VAL A 98 16.10 3.45 13.79
N GLU A 99 16.19 4.78 13.80
CA GLU A 99 15.09 5.67 14.19
C GLU A 99 13.88 5.50 13.25
N LYS A 100 14.12 5.40 11.93
CA LYS A 100 13.07 5.11 10.96
C LYS A 100 12.36 3.80 11.27
N LEU A 101 13.10 2.71 11.52
CA LEU A 101 12.54 1.40 11.85
C LEU A 101 11.72 1.45 13.15
N ALA A 102 12.21 2.17 14.16
CA ALA A 102 11.48 2.36 15.41
C ALA A 102 10.17 3.14 15.20
N LYS A 103 10.16 4.14 14.32
CA LYS A 103 8.94 4.88 13.98
C LYS A 103 7.95 4.04 13.19
N GLU A 104 8.41 3.22 12.24
CA GLU A 104 7.56 2.28 11.48
C GLU A 104 6.83 1.28 12.39
N GLU A 105 7.44 0.92 13.51
CA GLU A 105 6.90 0.06 14.57
C GLU A 105 6.18 0.84 15.67
N LEU A 106 5.92 2.14 15.47
CA LEU A 106 5.20 3.01 16.40
C LEU A 106 5.80 3.05 17.83
N CYS A 107 7.13 2.89 17.94
CA CYS A 107 7.84 2.92 19.23
C CYS A 107 8.00 4.36 19.77
N GLU A 108 7.78 4.56 21.06
CA GLU A 108 8.03 5.85 21.73
C GLU A 108 9.51 6.08 22.07
N ARG A 109 10.29 5.01 22.15
CA ARG A 109 11.69 5.05 22.58
C ARG A 109 12.58 4.16 21.72
N LEU A 110 13.80 4.63 21.51
CA LEU A 110 14.91 3.86 20.95
C LEU A 110 15.98 3.68 22.01
N GLN A 111 16.39 2.44 22.23
CA GLN A 111 17.39 2.07 23.22
C GLN A 111 18.55 1.30 22.58
N LEU A 112 19.75 1.50 23.11
CA LEU A 112 20.96 0.74 22.76
C LEU A 112 21.83 0.57 24.00
N ASN A 113 22.38 -0.64 24.17
CA ASN A 113 23.31 -0.97 25.24
C ASN A 113 24.70 -1.20 24.63
N LEU A 114 25.70 -0.53 25.17
CA LEU A 114 27.09 -0.61 24.72
C LEU A 114 27.99 -1.03 25.87
N ALA A 115 29.04 -1.81 25.55
CA ALA A 115 30.13 -2.05 26.46
C ALA A 115 30.87 -0.72 26.77
N PRO A 116 31.39 -0.53 28.00
CA PRO A 116 31.99 0.71 28.45
C PRO A 116 33.42 0.92 27.92
N VAL A 117 33.59 0.95 26.59
CA VAL A 117 34.92 0.89 25.95
C VAL A 117 35.50 2.28 25.65
N ASN A 118 34.68 3.27 25.25
CA ASN A 118 35.18 4.57 24.80
C ASN A 118 34.20 5.74 25.05
N GLY A 119 34.62 6.73 25.85
CA GLY A 119 33.84 7.93 26.18
C GLY A 119 33.49 8.85 25.01
N TYR A 120 34.21 8.77 23.87
CA TYR A 120 33.89 9.55 22.68
C TYR A 120 32.51 9.20 22.10
N ILE A 121 32.17 7.91 22.04
CA ILE A 121 30.85 7.44 21.56
C ILE A 121 29.74 7.93 22.49
N LYS A 122 29.98 7.94 23.81
CA LYS A 122 29.04 8.50 24.78
C LYS A 122 28.72 9.96 24.46
N ASN A 123 29.74 10.79 24.25
CA ASN A 123 29.54 12.21 23.94
C ASN A 123 28.77 12.40 22.62
N LEU A 124 29.08 11.60 21.59
CA LEU A 124 28.36 11.66 20.31
C LEU A 124 26.88 11.29 20.44
N LEU A 125 26.55 10.24 21.18
CA LEU A 125 25.17 9.81 21.37
C LEU A 125 24.37 10.82 22.22
N VAL A 126 24.98 11.36 23.28
CA VAL A 126 24.37 12.43 24.07
C VAL A 126 24.09 13.66 23.21
N ALA A 127 25.04 14.07 22.36
CA ALA A 127 24.85 15.18 21.41
C ALA A 127 23.75 14.90 20.36
N LYS A 128 23.37 13.63 20.15
CA LYS A 128 22.27 13.20 19.26
C LYS A 128 20.94 13.03 19.99
N GLY A 129 20.86 13.46 21.26
CA GLY A 129 19.63 13.46 22.06
C GLY A 129 19.36 12.16 22.83
N TYR A 130 20.37 11.30 23.00
CA TYR A 130 20.24 10.13 23.87
C TYR A 130 20.55 10.50 25.32
N SER A 131 19.65 10.11 26.23
CA SER A 131 19.93 10.05 27.66
C SER A 131 20.88 8.89 27.96
N PHE A 132 21.73 9.03 28.97
CA PHE A 132 22.76 8.05 29.32
C PHE A 132 22.57 7.56 30.76
N GLN A 133 22.65 6.25 30.95
CA GLN A 133 22.72 5.62 32.27
C GLN A 133 23.63 4.39 32.27
N VAL A 134 24.11 4.00 33.44
CA VAL A 134 24.90 2.78 33.63
C VAL A 134 23.99 1.70 34.22
N THR A 135 23.94 0.54 33.60
CA THR A 135 23.13 -0.58 34.08
C THR A 135 23.76 -1.22 35.32
N SER A 136 23.00 -2.02 36.06
CA SER A 136 23.52 -2.80 37.20
C SER A 136 24.67 -3.75 36.81
N GLY A 137 24.73 -4.17 35.54
CA GLY A 137 25.81 -4.98 34.97
C GLY A 137 27.05 -4.19 34.52
N GLY A 138 27.03 -2.85 34.63
CA GLY A 138 28.14 -1.98 34.23
C GLY A 138 28.13 -1.53 32.76
N ASP A 139 27.15 -1.97 31.97
CA ASP A 139 27.00 -1.55 30.58
C ASP A 139 26.45 -0.12 30.48
N TRP A 140 26.78 0.55 29.38
CA TRP A 140 26.27 1.87 29.06
C TRP A 140 24.96 1.77 28.28
N GLN A 141 23.88 2.25 28.88
CA GLN A 141 22.57 2.30 28.24
C GLN A 141 22.28 3.71 27.76
N PHE A 142 21.83 3.80 26.51
CA PHE A 142 21.41 5.03 25.88
C PHE A 142 19.96 4.93 25.44
N THR A 143 19.15 5.93 25.80
CA THR A 143 17.73 5.96 25.46
C THR A 143 17.35 7.30 24.84
N LYS A 144 16.71 7.28 23.67
CA LYS A 144 16.18 8.46 22.98
C LYS A 144 14.67 8.35 22.90
N ARG A 145 13.95 9.39 23.32
CA ARG A 145 12.50 9.52 23.08
C ARG A 145 12.29 9.96 21.64
N LEU A 146 11.38 9.28 20.94
CA LEU A 146 11.00 9.62 19.58
C LEU A 146 9.86 10.63 19.62
N ASN A 147 10.01 11.70 18.84
CA ASN A 147 8.97 12.70 18.67
C ASN A 147 8.20 12.39 17.39
N TYR A 148 6.88 12.51 17.48
CA TYR A 148 5.97 12.30 16.36
C TYR A 148 5.29 13.61 16.02
N ARG A 149 5.44 14.02 14.77
CA ARG A 149 4.57 14.96 14.08
C ARG A 149 4.13 14.29 12.80
N ARG A 150 2.97 13.65 12.81
CA ARG A 150 2.48 12.82 11.70
C ARG A 150 1.72 13.69 10.70
N GLY A 151 2.20 13.71 9.46
CA GLY A 151 1.52 14.36 8.35
C GLY A 151 0.65 13.38 7.57
N LEU A 152 -0.66 13.67 7.49
CA LEU A 152 -1.59 12.97 6.60
C LEU A 152 -1.59 13.66 5.23
N VAL A 153 -1.12 12.96 4.21
CA VAL A 153 -1.05 13.46 2.83
C VAL A 153 -2.13 12.79 1.99
N LEU A 154 -3.04 13.60 1.44
CA LEU A 154 -4.18 13.15 0.66
C LEU A 154 -4.00 13.55 -0.80
N ALA A 155 -3.80 12.55 -1.67
CA ALA A 155 -3.57 12.79 -3.09
C ALA A 155 -4.83 13.30 -3.82
N GLY A 156 -4.63 14.04 -4.91
CA GLY A 156 -5.71 14.36 -5.86
C GLY A 156 -6.17 13.14 -6.66
N GLY A 157 -7.40 13.18 -7.16
CA GLY A 157 -7.98 12.06 -7.91
C GLY A 157 -9.49 12.08 -8.18
N GLY A 158 -10.19 13.20 -7.92
CA GLY A 158 -11.62 13.36 -8.18
C GLY A 158 -12.49 12.30 -7.49
N ALA A 159 -13.39 11.65 -8.22
CA ALA A 159 -14.32 10.64 -7.69
C ALA A 159 -13.64 9.44 -6.99
N ARG A 160 -12.35 9.21 -7.23
CA ARG A 160 -11.56 8.19 -6.50
C ARG A 160 -11.34 8.55 -5.03
N GLY A 161 -11.60 9.80 -4.64
CA GLY A 161 -11.45 10.31 -3.28
C GLY A 161 -12.28 9.56 -2.23
N ALA A 162 -13.36 8.86 -2.60
CA ALA A 162 -14.11 7.98 -1.71
C ALA A 162 -13.21 6.98 -0.95
N PHE A 163 -12.12 6.52 -1.58
CA PHE A 163 -11.12 5.65 -0.96
C PHE A 163 -10.46 6.29 0.28
N GLN A 164 -10.27 7.60 0.28
CA GLN A 164 -9.67 8.32 1.41
C GLN A 164 -10.59 8.33 2.63
N ILE A 165 -11.91 8.34 2.44
CA ILE A 165 -12.88 8.24 3.54
C ILE A 165 -12.84 6.84 4.18
N GLY A 166 -12.74 5.80 3.34
CA GLY A 166 -12.46 4.44 3.82
C GLY A 166 -11.18 4.36 4.65
N ALA A 167 -10.11 4.98 4.15
CA ALA A 167 -8.85 5.02 4.87
C ALA A 167 -8.98 5.76 6.21
N TRP A 168 -9.72 6.88 6.23
CA TRP A 168 -10.00 7.62 7.45
C TRP A 168 -10.70 6.75 8.50
N ARG A 169 -11.71 5.96 8.12
CA ARG A 169 -12.36 4.97 9.01
C ARG A 169 -11.34 4.00 9.61
N GLY A 170 -10.48 3.42 8.77
CA GLY A 170 -9.44 2.48 9.23
C GLY A 170 -8.45 3.12 10.20
N LEU A 171 -8.06 4.37 9.95
CA LEU A 171 -7.17 5.12 10.86
C LEU A 171 -7.82 5.43 12.20
N GLN A 172 -9.11 5.78 12.22
CA GLN A 172 -9.85 6.00 13.46
C GLN A 172 -9.94 4.72 14.29
N GLU A 173 -10.24 3.59 13.66
CA GLU A 173 -10.31 2.28 14.34
C GLU A 173 -8.97 1.86 14.94
N LEU A 174 -7.87 2.14 14.23
CA LEU A 174 -6.51 1.90 14.71
C LEU A 174 -6.02 2.90 15.78
N GLY A 175 -6.79 3.96 16.05
CA GLY A 175 -6.36 5.05 16.94
C GLY A 175 -5.17 5.86 16.41
N ILE A 176 -4.97 5.89 15.09
CA ILE A 176 -3.88 6.63 14.44
C ILE A 176 -4.28 8.11 14.31
N THR A 177 -3.59 8.97 15.04
CA THR A 177 -3.76 10.43 14.98
C THR A 177 -2.75 11.09 14.05
N TYR A 178 -3.04 12.31 13.62
CA TYR A 178 -2.18 13.14 12.77
C TYR A 178 -2.26 14.59 13.21
N ASP A 179 -1.15 15.31 13.08
CA ASP A 179 -0.95 16.67 13.57
C ASP A 179 -1.17 17.71 12.47
N LEU A 180 -0.93 17.30 11.21
CA LEU A 180 -1.20 18.11 10.04
C LEU A 180 -1.78 17.28 8.90
N ILE A 181 -2.57 17.93 8.06
CA ILE A 181 -3.16 17.37 6.85
C ILE A 181 -2.69 18.21 5.66
N CYS A 182 -2.27 17.57 4.58
CA CYS A 182 -1.94 18.22 3.32
C CYS A 182 -2.74 17.56 2.19
N GLY A 183 -3.54 18.34 1.47
CA GLY A 183 -4.46 17.84 0.47
C GLY A 183 -4.36 18.57 -0.87
N THR A 184 -4.51 17.81 -1.95
CA THR A 184 -4.64 18.36 -3.31
C THR A 184 -5.96 17.90 -3.93
N SER A 185 -6.72 18.79 -4.57
CA SER A 185 -7.98 18.45 -5.25
C SER A 185 -8.97 17.81 -4.29
N VAL A 186 -9.54 16.65 -4.65
CA VAL A 186 -10.39 15.87 -3.74
C VAL A 186 -9.71 15.55 -2.41
N GLY A 187 -8.38 15.44 -2.36
CA GLY A 187 -7.64 15.30 -1.11
C GLY A 187 -7.70 16.55 -0.23
N GLY A 188 -7.83 17.74 -0.83
CA GLY A 188 -8.18 18.97 -0.13
C GLY A 188 -9.61 18.93 0.42
N LEU A 189 -10.59 18.53 -0.38
CA LEU A 189 -11.98 18.41 0.06
C LEU A 189 -12.13 17.42 1.23
N ASN A 190 -11.62 16.21 1.07
CA ASN A 190 -11.63 15.19 2.11
C ASN A 190 -10.76 15.60 3.31
N GLY A 191 -9.64 16.28 3.10
CA GLY A 191 -8.86 16.86 4.19
C GLY A 191 -9.67 17.83 5.04
N GLY A 192 -10.55 18.60 4.39
CA GLY A 192 -11.55 19.43 5.04
C GLY A 192 -12.51 18.63 5.92
N LEU A 193 -13.16 17.64 5.32
CA LEU A 193 -14.10 16.74 6.02
C LEU A 193 -13.45 15.97 7.19
N ILE A 194 -12.18 15.60 7.04
CA ILE A 194 -11.41 14.91 8.09
C ILE A 194 -11.08 15.85 9.24
N LEU A 195 -10.76 17.11 8.95
CA LEU A 195 -10.39 18.09 9.96
C LEU A 195 -11.58 18.48 10.86
N GLN A 196 -12.80 18.56 10.30
CA GLN A 196 -14.03 18.80 11.08
C GLN A 196 -14.48 17.59 11.92
N GLY A 197 -14.05 16.38 11.56
CA GLY A 197 -14.24 15.18 12.39
C GLY A 197 -15.58 14.45 12.25
N ASP A 198 -16.47 14.87 11.33
CA ASP A 198 -17.78 14.21 11.11
C ASP A 198 -17.68 13.13 10.01
N TYR A 199 -17.29 11.91 10.43
CA TYR A 199 -17.14 10.78 9.52
C TYR A 199 -18.46 10.35 8.90
N GLN A 200 -19.55 10.34 9.67
CA GLN A 200 -20.86 9.88 9.20
C GLN A 200 -21.40 10.80 8.09
N ALA A 201 -21.27 12.11 8.24
CA ALA A 201 -21.66 13.07 7.19
C ALA A 201 -20.82 12.86 5.92
N ALA A 202 -19.50 12.69 6.06
CA ALA A 202 -18.61 12.46 4.94
C ALA A 202 -18.92 11.15 4.19
N GLU A 203 -19.12 10.05 4.92
CA GLU A 203 -19.49 8.75 4.34
C GLU A 203 -20.83 8.83 3.62
N LYS A 204 -21.85 9.43 4.25
CA LYS A 204 -23.17 9.57 3.65
C LYS A 204 -23.10 10.35 2.34
N MET A 205 -22.40 11.48 2.34
CA MET A 205 -22.21 12.30 1.14
C MET A 205 -21.60 11.48 0.00
N TRP A 206 -20.51 10.76 0.26
CA TRP A 206 -19.86 9.94 -0.77
C TRP A 206 -20.72 8.78 -1.24
N ARG A 207 -21.59 8.20 -0.40
CA ARG A 207 -22.52 7.13 -0.81
C ARG A 207 -23.66 7.63 -1.69
N GLU A 208 -24.01 8.91 -1.57
CA GLU A 208 -25.13 9.54 -2.28
C GLU A 208 -24.67 10.43 -3.45
N ILE A 209 -23.36 10.60 -3.65
CA ILE A 209 -22.79 11.50 -4.66
C ILE A 209 -23.04 11.01 -6.10
N GLU A 210 -23.52 11.93 -6.93
CA GLU A 210 -23.73 11.75 -8.36
C GLU A 210 -23.01 12.84 -9.17
N THR A 211 -22.66 12.52 -10.42
CA THR A 211 -21.91 13.43 -11.31
C THR A 211 -22.60 14.79 -11.48
N LYS A 212 -23.94 14.81 -11.53
CA LYS A 212 -24.76 16.03 -11.69
C LYS A 212 -24.67 17.00 -10.50
N GLN A 213 -24.30 16.50 -9.31
CA GLN A 213 -24.12 17.33 -8.12
C GLN A 213 -22.76 18.04 -8.10
N ILE A 214 -21.84 17.63 -8.97
CA ILE A 214 -20.47 18.19 -9.04
C ILE A 214 -20.30 19.04 -10.29
N LEU A 215 -20.88 18.61 -11.41
CA LEU A 215 -20.75 19.24 -12.71
C LEU A 215 -22.11 19.62 -13.26
N ASP A 216 -22.26 20.88 -13.66
CA ASP A 216 -23.48 21.39 -14.31
C ASP A 216 -23.55 20.89 -15.77
N PHE A 217 -24.20 19.73 -15.96
CA PHE A 217 -24.32 19.07 -17.25
C PHE A 217 -25.78 18.77 -17.57
N GLU A 218 -26.20 19.05 -18.80
CA GLU A 218 -27.51 18.65 -19.34
C GLU A 218 -27.54 17.12 -19.52
N THR A 219 -28.03 16.39 -18.53
CA THR A 219 -28.31 14.96 -18.64
C THR A 219 -29.44 14.73 -19.64
N VAL A 220 -29.20 13.96 -20.70
CA VAL A 220 -30.30 13.38 -21.48
C VAL A 220 -31.01 12.39 -20.56
N ALA A 221 -32.33 12.55 -20.48
CA ALA A 221 -33.22 11.75 -19.67
C ALA A 221 -33.10 10.23 -19.91
N GLU A 222 -33.21 9.52 -18.78
CA GLU A 222 -33.76 8.18 -18.56
C GLU A 222 -33.03 6.97 -19.17
N GLU A 223 -32.75 6.01 -18.27
CA GLU A 223 -31.93 4.80 -18.39
C GLU A 223 -30.40 5.03 -18.53
N VAL A 224 -29.72 5.17 -17.39
CA VAL A 224 -28.26 5.01 -17.30
C VAL A 224 -27.93 3.54 -17.56
N ASP A 225 -27.85 3.16 -18.84
CA ASP A 225 -27.21 1.91 -19.22
C ASP A 225 -25.70 2.08 -19.06
N TYR A 226 -25.10 1.23 -18.22
CA TYR A 226 -23.67 1.25 -17.90
C TYR A 226 -22.76 0.87 -19.08
N SER A 227 -23.29 0.67 -20.29
CA SER A 227 -22.55 0.16 -21.44
C SER A 227 -21.33 1.01 -21.85
N PRO A 228 -20.29 0.38 -22.46
CA PRO A 228 -19.06 1.06 -22.87
C PRO A 228 -19.29 2.22 -23.86
N VAL A 229 -20.31 2.10 -24.72
CA VAL A 229 -20.66 3.12 -25.71
C VAL A 229 -21.20 4.37 -25.02
N THR A 230 -22.05 4.21 -24.00
CA THR A 230 -22.58 5.32 -23.21
C THR A 230 -21.46 6.01 -22.43
N LEU A 231 -20.56 5.23 -21.81
CA LEU A 231 -19.39 5.76 -21.11
C LEU A 231 -18.48 6.60 -22.04
N LEU A 232 -18.16 6.08 -23.24
CA LEU A 232 -17.36 6.81 -24.23
C LEU A 232 -18.06 8.08 -24.72
N LYS A 233 -19.36 8.02 -24.99
CA LYS A 233 -20.15 9.20 -25.39
C LYS A 233 -20.14 10.26 -24.29
N THR A 234 -20.26 9.87 -23.02
CA THR A 234 -20.18 10.78 -21.88
C THR A 234 -18.80 11.44 -21.78
N ILE A 235 -17.71 10.66 -21.90
CA ILE A 235 -16.33 11.20 -21.91
C ILE A 235 -16.12 12.16 -23.09
N GLN A 236 -16.55 11.79 -24.30
CA GLN A 236 -16.42 12.63 -25.50
C GLN A 236 -17.17 13.96 -25.36
N ARG A 237 -18.43 13.92 -24.90
CA ARG A 237 -19.23 15.13 -24.66
C ARG A 237 -18.62 16.01 -23.58
N PHE A 238 -18.10 15.39 -22.52
CA PHE A 238 -17.38 16.09 -21.47
C PHE A 238 -16.17 16.85 -22.04
N THR A 239 -15.33 16.16 -22.82
CA THR A 239 -14.17 16.80 -23.47
C THR A 239 -14.59 17.92 -24.45
N PHE A 240 -15.68 17.74 -25.19
CA PHE A 240 -16.17 18.73 -26.14
C PHE A 240 -16.76 19.97 -25.43
N SER A 241 -17.60 19.78 -24.40
CA SER A 241 -18.18 20.88 -23.61
C SER A 241 -17.09 21.70 -22.89
N ALA A 242 -16.10 21.03 -22.31
CA ALA A 242 -14.93 21.65 -21.69
C ALA A 242 -14.16 22.58 -22.65
N LEU A 243 -14.00 22.16 -23.92
CA LEU A 243 -13.30 22.94 -24.95
C LEU A 243 -14.12 24.13 -25.46
N VAL A 244 -15.44 23.99 -25.59
CA VAL A 244 -16.31 25.04 -26.16
C VAL A 244 -16.70 26.10 -25.11
N LYS A 245 -16.86 25.73 -23.84
CA LYS A 245 -17.37 26.63 -22.77
C LYS A 245 -16.29 27.24 -21.85
N GLN A 246 -15.00 27.06 -22.14
CA GLN A 246 -13.88 27.41 -21.22
C GLN A 246 -14.01 26.75 -19.83
N GLY A 247 -14.56 25.53 -19.79
CA GLY A 247 -14.87 24.79 -18.56
C GLY A 247 -16.34 24.69 -18.24
N VAL A 248 -16.72 23.55 -17.64
CA VAL A 248 -18.07 23.36 -17.09
C VAL A 248 -18.20 24.18 -15.79
N SER A 249 -19.38 24.75 -15.54
CA SER A 249 -19.67 25.53 -14.33
C SER A 249 -19.42 24.69 -13.09
N THR A 250 -18.73 25.29 -12.12
CA THR A 250 -18.42 24.69 -10.82
C THR A 250 -19.43 25.06 -9.74
N ALA A 251 -20.54 25.73 -10.08
CA ALA A 251 -21.56 26.16 -9.13
C ALA A 251 -22.17 25.00 -8.29
N PRO A 252 -22.46 23.80 -8.84
CA PRO A 252 -22.92 22.67 -8.04
C PRO A 252 -21.89 22.23 -7.00
N LEU A 253 -20.62 22.11 -7.39
CA LEU A 253 -19.54 21.79 -6.47
C LEU A 253 -19.34 22.88 -5.41
N GLN A 254 -19.41 24.15 -5.79
CA GLN A 254 -19.31 25.25 -4.85
C GLN A 254 -20.40 25.15 -3.78
N LYS A 255 -21.66 24.95 -4.18
CA LYS A 255 -22.78 24.78 -3.26
C LYS A 255 -22.58 23.58 -2.33
N LEU A 256 -22.12 22.45 -2.88
CA LEU A 256 -21.82 21.26 -2.08
C LEU A 256 -20.73 21.54 -1.03
N ILE A 257 -19.67 22.27 -1.39
CA ILE A 257 -18.61 22.67 -0.45
C ILE A 257 -19.19 23.56 0.66
N GLU A 258 -19.99 24.56 0.30
CA GLU A 258 -20.63 25.49 1.25
C GLU A 258 -21.59 24.76 2.22
N GLU A 259 -22.27 23.71 1.78
CA GLU A 259 -23.18 22.91 2.62
C GLU A 259 -22.44 21.96 3.57
N LEU A 260 -21.29 21.42 3.15
CA LEU A 260 -20.57 20.39 3.91
C LEU A 260 -19.54 20.94 4.89
N ILE A 261 -18.97 22.09 4.57
CA ILE A 261 -17.80 22.64 5.26
C ILE A 261 -18.21 23.66 6.30
N ASP A 262 -17.90 23.34 7.56
CA ASP A 262 -18.10 24.23 8.70
C ASP A 262 -16.79 24.98 9.02
N GLU A 263 -16.66 26.21 8.49
CA GLU A 263 -15.42 27.00 8.59
C GLU A 263 -15.02 27.30 10.05
N GLU A 264 -15.98 27.47 10.95
CA GLU A 264 -15.70 27.73 12.37
C GLU A 264 -15.05 26.52 13.04
N LYS A 265 -15.59 25.31 12.83
CA LYS A 265 -14.97 24.07 13.34
C LYS A 265 -13.56 23.87 12.81
N MET A 266 -13.35 24.22 11.55
CA MET A 266 -12.07 24.07 10.87
C MET A 266 -11.00 25.01 11.42
N MET A 267 -11.36 26.29 11.62
CA MET A 267 -10.48 27.30 12.20
C MET A 267 -10.12 27.01 13.66
N ASN A 268 -11.05 26.40 14.41
CA ASN A 268 -10.84 26.00 15.80
C ASN A 268 -10.09 24.67 15.97
N SER A 269 -9.75 23.97 14.87
CA SER A 269 -9.01 22.72 14.94
C SER A 269 -7.57 22.93 15.40
N GLU A 270 -7.10 22.09 16.32
CA GLU A 270 -5.70 22.11 16.76
C GLU A 270 -4.75 21.68 15.63
N LYS A 271 -5.23 20.81 14.73
CA LYS A 271 -4.49 20.28 13.59
C LYS A 271 -4.26 21.36 12.53
N GLU A 272 -3.12 21.29 11.86
CA GLU A 272 -2.82 22.18 10.73
C GLU A 272 -3.38 21.60 9.43
N PHE A 273 -3.87 22.46 8.54
CA PHE A 273 -4.32 22.04 7.22
C PHE A 273 -3.75 22.90 6.11
N TYR A 274 -3.26 22.23 5.07
CA TYR A 274 -2.67 22.84 3.89
C TYR A 274 -3.31 22.30 2.62
N ILE A 275 -3.69 23.20 1.73
CA ILE A 275 -4.30 22.90 0.43
C ILE A 275 -3.34 23.34 -0.68
N CYS A 276 -3.12 22.48 -1.67
CA CYS A 276 -2.37 22.84 -2.87
C CYS A 276 -3.31 23.30 -3.99
N THR A 277 -2.97 24.43 -4.62
CA THR A 277 -3.61 24.98 -5.82
C THR A 277 -2.56 25.41 -6.84
N THR A 278 -2.99 25.70 -8.06
CA THR A 278 -2.12 26.19 -9.12
C THR A 278 -2.62 27.55 -9.63
N GLU A 279 -1.80 28.59 -9.51
CA GLU A 279 -2.09 29.95 -9.98
C GLU A 279 -1.87 30.08 -11.49
N LEU A 280 -2.86 30.61 -12.20
CA LEU A 280 -2.78 30.96 -13.62
C LEU A 280 -2.29 32.41 -13.83
N PRO A 281 -1.73 32.73 -15.02
CA PRO A 281 -1.46 31.86 -16.17
C PRO A 281 -0.14 31.07 -16.08
N HIS A 282 0.74 31.41 -15.14
CA HIS A 282 2.12 30.88 -15.06
C HIS A 282 2.21 29.45 -14.51
N LEU A 283 1.08 28.86 -14.14
CA LEU A 283 0.95 27.56 -13.47
C LEU A 283 1.82 27.47 -12.20
N LYS A 284 1.86 28.53 -11.40
CA LYS A 284 2.69 28.57 -10.19
C LYS A 284 2.00 27.80 -9.06
N GLU A 285 2.74 26.93 -8.37
CA GLU A 285 2.24 26.26 -7.16
C GLU A 285 1.91 27.30 -6.08
N ARG A 286 0.72 27.19 -5.50
CA ARG A 286 0.27 27.98 -4.36
C ARG A 286 -0.22 27.01 -3.27
N VAL A 287 0.47 27.03 -2.14
CA VAL A 287 0.05 26.29 -0.94
C VAL A 287 -0.64 27.27 0.00
N VAL A 288 -1.81 26.88 0.50
CA VAL A 288 -2.65 27.71 1.37
C VAL A 288 -2.81 27.00 2.70
N SER A 289 -2.49 27.68 3.79
CA SER A 289 -2.85 27.22 5.14
C SER A 289 -4.23 27.75 5.51
N ILE A 290 -5.06 26.94 6.17
CA ILE A 290 -6.34 27.40 6.74
C ILE A 290 -6.11 28.59 7.66
N LYS A 291 -5.13 28.47 8.56
CA LYS A 291 -4.92 29.45 9.64
C LYS A 291 -4.51 30.83 9.10
N ASP A 292 -4.00 30.86 7.87
CA ASP A 292 -3.60 32.09 7.17
C ASP A 292 -4.68 32.62 6.22
N SER A 293 -5.80 31.90 6.04
CA SER A 293 -6.88 32.30 5.14
C SER A 293 -7.80 33.34 5.77
N LEU A 294 -8.32 34.25 4.95
CA LEU A 294 -9.31 35.23 5.42
C LEU A 294 -10.67 34.54 5.65
N PRO A 295 -11.47 34.99 6.64
CA PRO A 295 -12.82 34.47 6.84
C PRO A 295 -13.66 34.51 5.56
N GLY A 296 -14.27 33.39 5.20
CA GLY A 296 -15.08 33.26 3.99
C GLY A 296 -14.27 33.06 2.70
N GLU A 297 -12.97 32.80 2.78
CA GLU A 297 -12.18 32.36 1.61
C GLU A 297 -11.96 30.85 1.56
N PHE A 298 -12.21 30.13 2.66
CA PHE A 298 -11.86 28.72 2.76
C PHE A 298 -12.53 27.85 1.69
N HIS A 299 -13.85 28.00 1.51
CA HIS A 299 -14.60 27.30 0.47
C HIS A 299 -14.07 27.60 -0.94
N LYS A 300 -13.58 28.83 -1.18
CA LYS A 300 -12.99 29.22 -2.47
C LYS A 300 -11.67 28.52 -2.72
N TRP A 301 -10.83 28.37 -1.69
CA TRP A 301 -9.55 27.65 -1.81
C TRP A 301 -9.75 26.14 -2.03
N LEU A 302 -10.77 25.55 -1.39
CA LEU A 302 -11.18 24.17 -1.66
C LEU A 302 -11.69 23.98 -3.09
N LEU A 303 -12.55 24.91 -3.56
CA LEU A 303 -13.04 24.94 -4.93
C LEU A 303 -11.88 25.04 -5.93
N ALA A 304 -10.99 26.02 -5.73
CA ALA A 304 -9.80 26.23 -6.56
C ALA A 304 -8.92 24.98 -6.65
N SER A 305 -8.68 24.31 -5.51
CA SER A 305 -7.88 23.09 -5.47
C SER A 305 -8.48 21.95 -6.28
N SER A 306 -9.80 21.94 -6.47
CA SER A 306 -10.56 20.89 -7.15
C SER A 306 -11.03 21.28 -8.56
N SER A 307 -10.75 22.51 -9.00
CA SER A 307 -11.07 23.02 -10.33
C SER A 307 -10.16 22.41 -11.41
N PHE A 308 -10.50 21.21 -11.86
CA PHE A 308 -9.76 20.46 -12.88
C PHE A 308 -9.96 21.07 -14.29
N PHE A 309 -9.33 22.20 -14.59
CA PHE A 309 -9.40 22.89 -15.89
C PHE A 309 -8.80 22.06 -17.03
N PRO A 310 -9.28 22.10 -18.30
CA PRO A 310 -10.45 22.80 -18.81
C PRO A 310 -11.75 22.04 -18.56
N ALA A 311 -11.69 20.90 -17.87
CA ALA A 311 -12.86 20.10 -17.52
C ALA A 311 -13.85 20.90 -16.63
N MET A 312 -13.30 21.70 -15.72
CA MET A 312 -14.01 22.59 -14.80
C MET A 312 -13.48 24.02 -14.94
N ALA A 313 -14.32 25.02 -14.71
CA ALA A 313 -13.90 26.42 -14.71
C ALA A 313 -12.85 26.70 -13.61
N ALA A 314 -11.92 27.61 -13.91
CA ALA A 314 -10.97 28.13 -12.92
C ALA A 314 -11.69 28.95 -11.85
N ALA A 315 -11.23 28.88 -10.60
CA ALA A 315 -11.77 29.65 -9.50
C ALA A 315 -11.08 31.03 -9.43
N GLU A 316 -11.86 32.09 -9.28
CA GLU A 316 -11.34 33.44 -9.07
C GLU A 316 -11.29 33.77 -7.57
N ILE A 317 -10.11 34.15 -7.07
CA ILE A 317 -9.90 34.57 -5.69
C ILE A 317 -9.06 35.85 -5.72
N ALA A 318 -9.59 36.94 -5.16
CA ALA A 318 -8.95 38.25 -5.10
C ALA A 318 -8.39 38.73 -6.47
N GLY A 319 -9.17 38.57 -7.55
CA GLY A 319 -8.78 39.00 -8.91
C GLY A 319 -7.74 38.11 -9.60
N LYS A 320 -7.39 36.96 -9.02
CA LYS A 320 -6.48 35.97 -9.60
C LYS A 320 -7.21 34.66 -9.85
N TYR A 321 -6.77 33.92 -10.87
CA TYR A 321 -7.35 32.63 -11.25
C TYR A 321 -6.51 31.47 -10.74
N TYR A 322 -7.19 30.48 -10.17
CA TYR A 322 -6.61 29.28 -9.60
C TYR A 322 -7.30 28.03 -10.15
N VAL A 323 -6.51 26.98 -10.35
CA VAL A 323 -6.95 25.66 -10.82
C VAL A 323 -6.36 24.57 -9.93
N ASP A 324 -6.73 23.33 -10.25
CA ASP A 324 -6.38 22.14 -9.48
C ASP A 324 -4.89 22.07 -9.10
N GLY A 325 -4.61 21.74 -7.84
CA GLY A 325 -3.22 21.64 -7.36
C GLY A 325 -2.43 20.51 -8.02
N GLY A 326 -3.11 19.50 -8.56
CA GLY A 326 -2.55 18.34 -9.25
C GLY A 326 -1.76 18.71 -10.51
N TYR A 327 -1.96 19.91 -11.05
CA TYR A 327 -1.14 20.46 -12.14
C TYR A 327 0.32 20.68 -11.76
N ARG A 328 0.64 20.77 -10.46
CA ARG A 328 2.01 20.92 -9.97
C ARG A 328 2.40 19.95 -8.88
N ASN A 329 1.47 19.60 -8.00
CA ASN A 329 1.76 18.79 -6.82
C ASN A 329 0.55 17.96 -6.39
N ASN A 330 0.39 16.79 -7.02
CA ASN A 330 -0.72 15.89 -6.75
C ASN A 330 -0.62 15.18 -5.38
N ILE A 331 0.61 14.99 -4.87
CA ILE A 331 0.88 14.28 -3.62
C ILE A 331 1.81 15.16 -2.79
N PRO A 332 1.27 16.07 -1.94
CA PRO A 332 2.03 17.16 -1.31
C PRO A 332 2.88 16.72 -0.11
N ILE A 333 3.78 15.76 -0.34
CA ILE A 333 4.76 15.26 0.64
C ILE A 333 5.74 16.35 1.06
N ASP A 334 6.21 17.15 0.12
CA ASP A 334 7.12 18.26 0.39
C ASP A 334 6.48 19.30 1.31
N VAL A 335 5.19 19.58 1.14
CA VAL A 335 4.45 20.48 2.02
C VAL A 335 4.47 19.96 3.45
N ALA A 336 4.11 18.69 3.66
CA ALA A 336 4.12 18.10 5.00
C ALA A 336 5.53 18.12 5.63
N LEU A 337 6.57 17.81 4.86
CA LEU A 337 7.97 17.85 5.33
C LEU A 337 8.42 19.28 5.67
N ASN A 338 8.06 20.27 4.86
CA ASN A 338 8.39 21.68 5.10
C ASN A 338 7.72 22.21 6.38
N GLN A 339 6.59 21.63 6.76
CA GLN A 339 5.91 21.91 8.03
C GLN A 339 6.42 21.03 9.18
N GLY A 340 7.52 20.31 9.00
CA GLY A 340 8.21 19.58 10.07
C GLY A 340 7.62 18.22 10.40
N ALA A 341 6.87 17.60 9.48
CA ALA A 341 6.43 16.21 9.65
C ALA A 341 7.63 15.27 9.86
N THR A 342 7.58 14.44 10.91
CA THR A 342 8.61 13.46 11.25
C THR A 342 8.22 12.04 10.84
N GLU A 343 6.99 11.86 10.37
CA GLU A 343 6.40 10.66 9.80
C GLU A 343 5.30 11.09 8.81
N LEU A 344 5.16 10.35 7.71
CA LEU A 344 4.15 10.63 6.69
C LEU A 344 3.24 9.42 6.49
N LEU A 345 1.95 9.70 6.41
CA LEU A 345 0.93 8.75 5.98
C LEU A 345 0.33 9.29 4.69
N VAL A 346 0.56 8.58 3.58
CA VAL A 346 0.13 9.01 2.25
C VAL A 346 -1.01 8.12 1.77
N ILE A 347 -2.18 8.71 1.50
CA ILE A 347 -3.31 8.03 0.91
C ILE A 347 -3.35 8.36 -0.58
N ASP A 348 -2.86 7.43 -1.40
CA ASP A 348 -2.75 7.57 -2.85
C ASP A 348 -3.92 6.88 -3.56
N VAL A 349 -4.72 7.70 -4.26
CA VAL A 349 -5.84 7.27 -5.08
C VAL A 349 -5.48 7.12 -6.56
N LYS A 350 -4.19 7.20 -6.89
CA LYS A 350 -3.62 7.09 -8.25
C LYS A 350 -4.25 8.09 -9.21
N GLY A 351 -4.53 9.31 -8.73
CA GLY A 351 -5.13 10.35 -9.54
C GLY A 351 -4.20 10.91 -10.61
N PRO A 352 -4.77 11.59 -11.63
CA PRO A 352 -3.97 12.25 -12.65
C PRO A 352 -3.31 13.49 -12.04
N GLY A 353 -2.04 13.74 -12.39
CA GLY A 353 -1.32 14.94 -11.94
C GLY A 353 0.17 14.74 -11.82
N ILE A 354 0.89 15.81 -11.56
CA ILE A 354 2.34 15.80 -11.38
C ILE A 354 2.65 15.40 -9.93
N THR A 355 3.37 14.29 -9.76
CA THR A 355 3.98 13.94 -8.47
C THR A 355 5.36 14.57 -8.41
N LYS A 356 5.50 15.63 -7.60
CA LYS A 356 6.76 16.35 -7.42
C LYS A 356 7.80 15.41 -6.79
N PRO A 357 9.03 15.32 -7.33
CA PRO A 357 10.08 14.54 -6.68
C PRO A 357 10.50 15.23 -5.39
N VAL A 358 10.52 14.49 -4.28
CA VAL A 358 10.86 15.01 -2.95
C VAL A 358 12.01 14.21 -2.35
N LEU A 359 13.02 14.90 -1.85
CA LEU A 359 14.08 14.28 -1.05
C LEU A 359 13.57 14.11 0.38
N VAL A 360 13.17 12.89 0.71
CA VAL A 360 12.69 12.54 2.06
C VAL A 360 13.89 12.27 2.97
N PRO A 361 13.97 12.89 4.17
CA PRO A 361 15.00 12.55 5.15
C PRO A 361 14.98 11.06 5.52
N ALA A 362 16.16 10.47 5.76
CA ALA A 362 16.30 9.02 5.95
C ALA A 362 15.57 8.49 7.19
N GLU A 363 15.37 9.33 8.20
CA GLU A 363 14.69 9.06 9.47
C GLU A 363 13.17 9.25 9.43
N VAL A 364 12.61 9.74 8.32
CA VAL A 364 11.16 9.96 8.15
C VAL A 364 10.56 8.76 7.43
N PRO A 365 9.80 7.89 8.14
CA PRO A 365 9.08 6.83 7.47
C PRO A 365 7.90 7.40 6.67
N ILE A 366 7.61 6.72 5.56
CA ILE A 366 6.41 7.00 4.75
C ILE A 366 5.61 5.71 4.67
N LYS A 367 4.40 5.75 5.20
CA LYS A 367 3.41 4.68 5.03
C LYS A 367 2.47 5.05 3.90
N TRP A 368 2.44 4.21 2.87
CA TRP A 368 1.55 4.38 1.72
C TRP A 368 0.33 3.50 1.89
N VAL A 369 -0.85 4.08 1.68
CA VAL A 369 -2.11 3.36 1.52
C VAL A 369 -2.61 3.62 0.12
N SER A 370 -2.70 2.58 -0.68
CA SER A 370 -3.20 2.62 -2.06
C SER A 370 -3.80 1.26 -2.40
N SER A 371 -4.70 1.19 -3.39
CA SER A 371 -5.27 -0.09 -3.81
C SER A 371 -4.60 -0.61 -5.09
N PRO A 372 -4.34 -1.93 -5.21
CA PRO A 372 -4.02 -2.55 -6.50
C PRO A 372 -5.25 -2.65 -7.42
N TRP A 373 -6.45 -2.41 -6.89
CA TRP A 373 -7.67 -2.35 -7.69
C TRP A 373 -7.85 -0.97 -8.32
N ASN A 374 -8.59 -0.95 -9.43
CA ASN A 374 -8.96 0.28 -10.10
C ASN A 374 -10.01 1.00 -9.24
N LEU A 375 -9.83 2.29 -8.97
CA LEU A 375 -10.77 3.08 -8.16
C LEU A 375 -11.87 3.76 -8.99
N GLY A 376 -11.86 3.62 -10.32
CA GLY A 376 -12.90 4.16 -11.19
C GLY A 376 -12.42 5.31 -12.07
N ALA A 377 -13.35 5.96 -12.76
CA ALA A 377 -13.06 7.19 -13.49
C ALA A 377 -12.85 8.36 -12.50
N VAL A 378 -12.09 9.37 -12.92
CA VAL A 378 -11.76 10.53 -12.07
C VAL A 378 -12.92 11.51 -11.96
N LEU A 379 -13.73 11.64 -13.01
CA LEU A 379 -14.75 12.70 -13.14
C LEU A 379 -16.18 12.15 -13.21
N LEU A 380 -16.36 10.84 -13.03
CA LEU A 380 -17.68 10.21 -12.97
C LEU A 380 -17.92 9.75 -11.54
N PHE A 381 -18.86 10.41 -10.90
CA PHE A 381 -19.29 10.17 -9.53
C PHE A 381 -20.52 9.28 -9.54
N ASP A 382 -20.43 8.18 -8.79
CA ASP A 382 -21.43 7.13 -8.64
C ASP A 382 -21.38 6.63 -7.19
N GLY A 383 -22.52 6.64 -6.51
CA GLY A 383 -22.63 6.25 -5.10
C GLY A 383 -22.24 4.80 -4.84
N ALA A 384 -22.60 3.88 -5.75
CA ALA A 384 -22.22 2.48 -5.66
C ALA A 384 -20.69 2.29 -5.77
N ARG A 385 -20.04 2.98 -6.72
CA ARG A 385 -18.57 3.00 -6.85
C ARG A 385 -17.89 3.62 -5.66
N SER A 386 -18.46 4.69 -5.12
CA SER A 386 -17.93 5.36 -3.94
C SER A 386 -18.00 4.46 -2.71
N HIS A 387 -19.10 3.75 -2.49
CA HIS A 387 -19.19 2.74 -1.43
C HIS A 387 -18.11 1.67 -1.58
N TRP A 388 -17.93 1.13 -2.78
CA TRP A 388 -16.91 0.12 -3.04
C TRP A 388 -15.49 0.65 -2.76
N ASN A 389 -15.20 1.89 -3.16
CA ASN A 389 -13.93 2.55 -2.85
C ASN A 389 -13.73 2.79 -1.34
N ILE A 390 -14.78 3.16 -0.59
CA ILE A 390 -14.74 3.32 0.86
C ILE A 390 -14.35 1.99 1.54
N GLU A 391 -15.02 0.89 1.19
CA GLU A 391 -14.68 -0.41 1.80
C GLU A 391 -13.25 -0.86 1.43
N LEU A 392 -12.81 -0.60 0.19
CA LEU A 392 -11.40 -0.83 -0.17
C LEU A 392 -10.44 0.04 0.65
N GLY A 393 -10.72 1.33 0.79
CA GLY A 393 -9.88 2.26 1.58
C GLY A 393 -9.69 1.78 3.00
N TYR A 394 -10.76 1.30 3.62
CA TYR A 394 -10.76 0.72 4.95
C TYR A 394 -9.88 -0.54 5.01
N LEU A 395 -10.10 -1.51 4.14
CA LEU A 395 -9.36 -2.78 4.13
C LEU A 395 -7.87 -2.59 3.77
N GLU A 396 -7.55 -1.75 2.78
CA GLU A 396 -6.16 -1.44 2.40
C GLU A 396 -5.41 -0.73 3.53
N THR A 397 -6.09 0.11 4.30
CA THR A 397 -5.50 0.75 5.49
C THR A 397 -5.15 -0.29 6.54
N LEU A 398 -6.08 -1.20 6.86
CA LEU A 398 -5.84 -2.27 7.81
C LEU A 398 -4.72 -3.22 7.35
N LYS A 399 -4.61 -3.50 6.04
CA LYS A 399 -3.45 -4.21 5.46
C LYS A 399 -2.14 -3.43 5.61
N ALA A 400 -2.14 -2.12 5.36
CA ALA A 400 -0.94 -1.28 5.48
C ALA A 400 -0.38 -1.19 6.91
N TYR A 401 -1.23 -1.41 7.92
CA TYR A 401 -0.83 -1.56 9.34
C TYR A 401 -0.68 -3.01 9.78
N GLY A 402 -0.81 -3.98 8.87
CA GLY A 402 -0.61 -5.38 9.16
C GLY A 402 -1.68 -5.99 10.06
N VAL A 403 -2.89 -5.43 10.13
CA VAL A 403 -4.03 -6.10 10.75
C VAL A 403 -4.51 -7.25 9.87
N TYR A 404 -4.58 -6.99 8.56
CA TYR A 404 -4.87 -7.98 7.54
C TYR A 404 -3.67 -8.24 6.64
N GLU A 405 -3.76 -9.31 5.87
CA GLU A 405 -2.77 -9.70 4.87
C GLU A 405 -3.45 -9.95 3.52
N GLY A 406 -2.63 -10.30 2.52
CA GLY A 406 -3.05 -10.41 1.13
C GLY A 406 -2.69 -9.17 0.32
N TYR A 407 -2.73 -9.31 -1.00
CA TYR A 407 -2.38 -8.22 -1.92
C TYR A 407 -3.63 -7.62 -2.55
N TRP A 408 -4.35 -8.41 -3.35
CA TRP A 408 -5.63 -8.01 -3.95
C TRP A 408 -6.77 -8.17 -2.96
N TYR A 409 -6.78 -9.22 -2.16
CA TYR A 409 -7.84 -9.47 -1.18
C TYR A 409 -7.33 -9.26 0.23
N SER A 410 -8.25 -9.20 1.18
CA SER A 410 -7.92 -9.00 2.60
C SER A 410 -8.28 -10.26 3.37
N PHE A 411 -7.28 -10.81 4.06
CA PHE A 411 -7.43 -11.99 4.89
C PHE A 411 -7.16 -11.65 6.34
N THR A 412 -7.96 -12.24 7.24
CA THR A 412 -7.61 -12.24 8.66
C THR A 412 -6.29 -12.96 8.84
N LYS A 413 -5.39 -12.42 9.67
CA LYS A 413 -4.25 -13.17 10.18
C LYS A 413 -4.77 -14.31 11.06
N GLU A 414 -5.09 -15.44 10.44
CA GLU A 414 -5.36 -16.68 11.16
C GLU A 414 -4.10 -17.00 11.97
N ASP A 415 -4.23 -17.22 13.28
CA ASP A 415 -3.10 -17.51 14.19
C ASP A 415 -2.07 -18.40 13.48
N GLN A 416 -0.86 -17.87 13.30
CA GLN A 416 0.22 -18.46 12.47
C GLN A 416 0.56 -19.91 12.87
N SER A 417 0.05 -20.40 14.00
CA SER A 417 0.19 -21.75 14.50
C SER A 417 -0.71 -22.81 13.85
N SER A 418 -1.79 -22.47 13.12
CA SER A 418 -2.77 -23.50 12.73
C SER A 418 -3.13 -23.60 11.24
N ARG A 419 -3.63 -22.56 10.56
CA ARG A 419 -4.33 -22.74 9.26
C ARG A 419 -3.63 -22.17 8.03
N GLN A 420 -3.00 -20.99 8.09
CA GLN A 420 -2.09 -20.57 7.02
C GLN A 420 -0.91 -21.52 6.86
N GLY A 421 -0.35 -22.00 7.98
CA GLY A 421 0.65 -23.04 7.97
C GLY A 421 0.15 -24.34 7.35
N GLU A 422 -1.12 -24.69 7.51
CA GLU A 422 -1.73 -25.87 6.90
C GLU A 422 -1.96 -25.68 5.39
N TRP A 423 -2.58 -24.56 4.96
CA TRP A 423 -2.75 -24.24 3.54
C TRP A 423 -1.41 -24.20 2.81
N GLN A 424 -0.41 -23.54 3.41
CA GLN A 424 0.92 -23.47 2.84
C GLN A 424 1.60 -24.84 2.80
N LYS A 425 1.42 -25.70 3.82
CA LYS A 425 1.86 -27.10 3.78
C LYS A 425 1.16 -27.90 2.69
N GLN A 426 -0.15 -27.73 2.51
CA GLN A 426 -0.93 -28.38 1.46
C GLN A 426 -0.47 -27.92 0.07
N PHE A 427 -0.34 -26.61 -0.14
CA PHE A 427 0.19 -26.02 -1.38
C PHE A 427 1.61 -26.51 -1.69
N ASN A 428 2.50 -26.48 -0.71
CA ASN A 428 3.87 -27.00 -0.87
C ASN A 428 3.83 -28.50 -1.15
N GLY A 429 2.96 -29.27 -0.49
CA GLY A 429 2.75 -30.69 -0.75
C GLY A 429 2.29 -30.96 -2.18
N LEU A 430 1.35 -30.18 -2.72
CA LEU A 430 0.89 -30.26 -4.10
C LEU A 430 2.03 -29.97 -5.08
N LEU A 431 2.75 -28.88 -4.86
CA LEU A 431 3.87 -28.51 -5.72
C LEU A 431 4.99 -29.56 -5.68
N MET A 432 5.30 -30.08 -4.49
CA MET A 432 6.31 -31.12 -4.33
C MET A 432 5.89 -32.43 -4.97
N LYS A 433 4.60 -32.82 -4.92
CA LYS A 433 4.08 -33.98 -5.68
C LYS A 433 4.28 -33.79 -7.18
N GLU A 434 3.95 -32.64 -7.73
CA GLU A 434 4.16 -32.32 -9.15
C GLU A 434 5.65 -32.33 -9.53
N LEU A 435 6.54 -31.90 -8.63
CA LEU A 435 7.98 -31.95 -8.85
C LEU A 435 8.59 -33.35 -8.66
N GLN A 436 8.07 -34.17 -7.74
CA GLN A 436 8.56 -35.52 -7.44
C GLN A 436 8.30 -36.53 -8.57
N VAL A 437 7.34 -36.26 -9.47
CA VAL A 437 7.21 -37.00 -10.74
C VAL A 437 8.54 -36.97 -11.53
N ARG A 438 9.45 -36.05 -11.23
CA ARG A 438 10.87 -36.12 -11.64
C ARG A 438 11.76 -36.39 -10.44
N GLY A 439 12.16 -37.65 -10.30
CA GLY A 439 13.07 -38.11 -9.25
C GLY A 439 14.26 -37.19 -8.97
N LYS A 440 14.32 -36.70 -7.74
CA LYS A 440 15.50 -36.56 -6.85
C LYS A 440 14.99 -35.99 -5.53
N HIS A 441 15.53 -36.47 -4.41
CA HIS A 441 15.20 -35.98 -3.07
C HIS A 441 15.57 -34.50 -2.96
N VAL A 442 14.62 -33.61 -3.20
CA VAL A 442 14.74 -32.20 -2.82
C VAL A 442 14.52 -32.16 -1.31
N ALA A 443 15.50 -31.67 -0.57
CA ALA A 443 15.40 -31.50 0.88
C ALA A 443 14.13 -30.69 1.20
N LYS A 444 13.32 -31.16 2.17
CA LYS A 444 12.06 -30.52 2.59
C LYS A 444 12.20 -29.03 2.97
N THR A 445 13.42 -28.56 3.18
CA THR A 445 13.76 -27.25 3.73
C THR A 445 14.18 -26.21 2.69
N GLU A 446 14.41 -26.59 1.43
CA GLU A 446 14.83 -25.63 0.39
C GLU A 446 13.79 -25.50 -0.73
N LEU A 447 13.52 -24.26 -1.13
CA LEU A 447 12.66 -23.97 -2.27
C LEU A 447 13.30 -24.54 -3.55
N PRO A 448 12.62 -25.44 -4.31
CA PRO A 448 13.19 -26.03 -5.52
C PRO A 448 13.64 -24.94 -6.52
N THR A 449 14.77 -25.15 -7.21
CA THR A 449 15.34 -24.19 -8.18
C THR A 449 14.33 -23.74 -9.24
N TYR A 450 13.47 -24.66 -9.70
CA TYR A 450 12.38 -24.34 -10.62
C TYR A 450 11.38 -23.34 -10.02
N LEU A 451 11.00 -23.50 -8.75
CA LEU A 451 10.09 -22.55 -8.08
C LEU A 451 10.76 -21.17 -7.93
N LYS A 452 12.08 -21.11 -7.67
CA LYS A 452 12.82 -19.83 -7.65
C LYS A 452 12.76 -19.11 -9.00
N GLU A 453 12.95 -19.82 -10.12
CA GLU A 453 12.86 -19.24 -11.47
C GLU A 453 11.43 -18.84 -11.86
N LEU A 454 10.45 -19.67 -11.49
CA LEU A 454 9.03 -19.38 -11.62
C LEU A 454 8.66 -18.10 -10.85
N LEU A 455 9.13 -17.98 -9.60
CA LEU A 455 8.94 -16.77 -8.80
C LEU A 455 9.60 -15.56 -9.44
N LYS A 456 10.81 -15.70 -9.96
CA LYS A 456 11.49 -14.62 -10.69
C LYS A 456 10.67 -14.16 -11.90
N LYS A 457 10.07 -15.09 -12.66
CA LYS A 457 9.15 -14.77 -13.76
C LYS A 457 7.88 -14.08 -13.25
N ILE A 458 7.24 -14.58 -12.20
CA ILE A 458 6.04 -13.97 -11.60
C ILE A 458 6.35 -12.54 -11.13
N ARG A 459 7.45 -12.34 -10.40
CA ARG A 459 7.90 -11.02 -9.95
C ARG A 459 8.12 -10.05 -11.12
N LYS A 460 8.68 -10.54 -12.23
CA LYS A 460 8.89 -9.73 -13.45
C LYS A 460 7.58 -9.36 -14.14
N THR A 461 6.62 -10.30 -14.23
CA THR A 461 5.35 -10.09 -14.94
C THR A 461 4.35 -9.26 -14.13
N TYR A 462 4.34 -9.41 -12.81
CA TYR A 462 3.36 -8.76 -11.93
C TYR A 462 3.96 -7.65 -11.05
N SER A 463 5.22 -7.25 -11.31
CA SER A 463 5.93 -6.15 -10.65
C SER A 463 5.81 -6.15 -9.12
N HIS A 464 5.86 -7.33 -8.50
CA HIS A 464 5.64 -7.48 -7.05
C HIS A 464 6.80 -8.21 -6.37
N ASP A 465 7.21 -7.74 -5.19
CA ASP A 465 8.21 -8.40 -4.36
C ASP A 465 7.55 -9.49 -3.51
N LEU A 466 7.12 -10.58 -4.17
CA LEU A 466 6.52 -11.73 -3.47
C LEU A 466 7.57 -12.41 -2.59
N LYS A 467 7.36 -12.41 -1.27
CA LYS A 467 8.03 -13.35 -0.37
C LYS A 467 7.66 -14.78 -0.77
N ALA A 468 8.61 -15.70 -0.71
CA ALA A 468 8.36 -17.11 -1.06
C ALA A 468 7.24 -17.73 -0.20
N GLU A 469 7.07 -17.23 1.03
CA GLU A 469 6.03 -17.69 1.95
C GLU A 469 4.61 -17.29 1.52
N SER A 470 4.46 -16.16 0.83
CA SER A 470 3.16 -15.60 0.42
C SER A 470 2.66 -16.09 -0.94
N VAL A 471 3.41 -16.97 -1.60
CA VAL A 471 3.11 -17.44 -2.96
C VAL A 471 1.81 -18.25 -3.01
N SER A 472 1.58 -19.08 -1.99
CA SER A 472 0.39 -19.91 -1.86
C SER A 472 -0.88 -19.05 -1.76
N LEU A 473 -0.84 -17.99 -0.95
CA LEU A 473 -1.90 -17.01 -0.83
C LEU A 473 -2.08 -16.22 -2.13
N PHE A 474 -0.98 -15.79 -2.75
CA PHE A 474 -1.04 -15.06 -4.02
C PHE A 474 -1.70 -15.86 -5.15
N VAL A 475 -1.39 -17.16 -5.29
CA VAL A 475 -2.03 -18.03 -6.30
C VAL A 475 -3.53 -18.17 -6.01
N LEU A 476 -3.90 -18.25 -4.73
CA LEU A 476 -5.31 -18.30 -4.32
C LEU A 476 -6.02 -16.98 -4.65
N GLU A 477 -5.43 -15.83 -4.35
CA GLU A 477 -5.95 -14.51 -4.71
C GLU A 477 -6.09 -14.35 -6.23
N TYR A 478 -5.12 -14.86 -7.00
CA TYR A 478 -5.18 -14.87 -8.46
C TYR A 478 -6.37 -15.68 -8.97
N LEU A 479 -6.68 -16.85 -8.37
CA LEU A 479 -7.92 -17.57 -8.65
C LEU A 479 -9.15 -16.72 -8.31
N GLY A 480 -9.18 -16.10 -7.13
CA GLY A 480 -10.30 -15.23 -6.74
C GLY A 480 -10.54 -14.11 -7.75
N LYS A 481 -9.46 -13.47 -8.23
CA LYS A 481 -9.51 -12.45 -9.28
C LYS A 481 -10.02 -13.02 -10.61
N ALA A 482 -9.56 -14.20 -11.03
CA ALA A 482 -10.01 -14.85 -12.27
C ALA A 482 -11.50 -15.25 -12.22
N PHE A 483 -12.03 -15.53 -11.02
CA PHE A 483 -13.44 -15.89 -10.80
C PHE A 483 -14.31 -14.72 -10.30
N ASN A 484 -13.80 -13.48 -10.36
CA ASN A 484 -14.52 -12.24 -10.02
C ASN A 484 -15.14 -12.28 -8.61
N LEU A 485 -14.35 -12.68 -7.60
CA LEU A 485 -14.69 -12.53 -6.18
C LEU A 485 -14.64 -11.05 -5.75
N SER A 486 -15.34 -10.73 -4.67
CA SER A 486 -15.45 -9.35 -4.19
C SER A 486 -14.22 -8.93 -3.39
N PRO A 487 -13.49 -7.86 -3.75
CA PRO A 487 -12.33 -7.43 -2.98
C PRO A 487 -12.66 -6.58 -1.74
N ILE A 488 -13.93 -6.17 -1.59
CA ILE A 488 -14.42 -5.37 -0.47
C ILE A 488 -14.92 -6.22 0.71
N GLN A 489 -14.53 -7.48 0.75
CA GLN A 489 -14.86 -8.41 1.83
C GLN A 489 -13.60 -8.87 2.54
N LEU A 490 -13.75 -9.15 3.84
CA LEU A 490 -12.74 -9.81 4.65
C LEU A 490 -12.96 -11.32 4.58
N TYR A 491 -11.89 -12.07 4.32
CA TYR A 491 -11.96 -13.50 4.13
C TYR A 491 -11.08 -14.28 5.12
N SER A 492 -11.49 -15.51 5.42
CA SER A 492 -10.57 -16.59 5.81
C SER A 492 -10.10 -17.33 4.55
N VAL A 493 -8.98 -18.06 4.62
CA VAL A 493 -8.50 -18.86 3.47
C VAL A 493 -9.56 -19.90 3.08
N GLU A 494 -10.27 -20.44 4.06
CA GLU A 494 -11.35 -21.40 3.87
C GLU A 494 -12.57 -20.78 3.18
N SER A 495 -13.09 -19.65 3.68
CA SER A 495 -14.28 -19.02 3.09
C SER A 495 -14.02 -18.58 1.66
N PHE A 496 -12.80 -18.07 1.40
CA PHE A 496 -12.39 -17.66 0.06
C PHE A 496 -12.30 -18.85 -0.90
N SER A 497 -11.69 -19.95 -0.46
CA SER A 497 -11.62 -21.19 -1.23
C SER A 497 -13.00 -21.75 -1.55
N GLN A 498 -13.93 -21.72 -0.59
CA GLN A 498 -15.31 -22.12 -0.79
C GLN A 498 -16.02 -21.23 -1.83
N GLU A 499 -15.84 -19.91 -1.76
CA GLU A 499 -16.43 -18.98 -2.72
C GLU A 499 -15.90 -19.17 -4.14
N ILE A 500 -14.58 -19.44 -4.30
CA ILE A 500 -14.00 -19.82 -5.60
C ILE A 500 -14.71 -21.06 -6.16
N CYS A 501 -14.91 -22.11 -5.35
CA CYS A 501 -15.62 -23.31 -5.80
C CYS A 501 -17.06 -23.01 -6.22
N VAL A 502 -17.78 -22.16 -5.48
CA VAL A 502 -19.16 -21.77 -5.82
C VAL A 502 -19.20 -21.00 -7.15
N LYS A 503 -18.33 -20.00 -7.32
CA LYS A 503 -18.25 -19.20 -8.56
C LYS A 503 -17.85 -20.05 -9.76
N MET A 504 -16.95 -21.00 -9.58
CA MET A 504 -16.54 -21.94 -10.62
C MET A 504 -17.72 -22.81 -11.09
N LYS A 505 -18.52 -23.35 -10.17
CA LYS A 505 -19.74 -24.12 -10.51
C LYS A 505 -20.80 -23.25 -11.22
N LYS A 506 -21.06 -22.04 -10.74
CA LYS A 506 -22.03 -21.10 -11.36
C LYS A 506 -21.60 -20.60 -12.74
N SER A 507 -20.29 -20.43 -12.96
CA SER A 507 -19.77 -19.98 -14.26
C SER A 507 -19.98 -20.98 -15.41
N GLN A 508 -20.43 -22.21 -15.11
CA GLN A 508 -20.87 -23.18 -16.11
C GLN A 508 -22.35 -23.01 -16.51
N THR A 509 -23.11 -22.14 -15.84
CA THR A 509 -24.59 -22.12 -15.93
C THR A 509 -25.24 -20.74 -16.17
N GLU A 510 -24.57 -19.60 -15.98
CA GLU A 510 -25.20 -18.27 -16.16
C GLU A 510 -24.34 -17.28 -16.98
N LEU A 511 -24.99 -16.59 -17.93
CA LEU A 511 -24.52 -15.34 -18.54
C LEU A 511 -24.70 -14.19 -17.54
N VAL A 512 -23.65 -13.39 -17.35
CA VAL A 512 -23.60 -12.30 -16.37
C VAL A 512 -24.62 -11.22 -16.73
N THR A 513 -25.62 -11.00 -15.87
CA THR A 513 -26.58 -9.90 -16.01
C THR A 513 -26.21 -8.74 -15.07
N GLY A 514 -26.15 -7.53 -15.65
CA GLY A 514 -26.26 -6.23 -14.98
C GLY A 514 -25.13 -5.82 -14.03
N ASN A 515 -24.19 -4.99 -14.50
CA ASN A 515 -23.28 -4.27 -13.60
C ASN A 515 -24.09 -3.25 -12.78
N LYS A 516 -24.06 -3.36 -11.44
CA LYS A 516 -24.77 -2.46 -10.52
C LYS A 516 -23.99 -1.18 -10.16
N MET A 517 -22.93 -0.88 -10.90
CA MET A 517 -21.95 0.16 -10.59
C MET A 517 -21.24 0.62 -11.86
N LEU A 518 -20.81 1.89 -11.88
CA LEU A 518 -20.06 2.44 -13.00
C LEU A 518 -18.65 1.82 -13.12
N LEU A 519 -18.43 1.08 -14.20
CA LEU A 519 -17.14 0.46 -14.52
C LEU A 519 -16.28 1.36 -15.40
N THR A 520 -14.97 1.21 -15.27
CA THR A 520 -14.00 1.80 -16.19
C THR A 520 -13.95 1.04 -17.52
N LEU A 521 -13.41 1.68 -18.57
CA LEU A 521 -13.21 1.03 -19.87
C LEU A 521 -12.40 -0.28 -19.77
N PRO A 522 -11.26 -0.35 -19.04
CA PRO A 522 -10.54 -1.61 -18.87
C PRO A 522 -11.34 -2.71 -18.17
N GLU A 523 -12.15 -2.37 -17.16
CA GLU A 523 -13.02 -3.33 -16.47
C GLU A 523 -14.12 -3.86 -17.42
N TRP A 524 -14.72 -2.97 -18.21
CA TRP A 524 -15.67 -3.34 -19.26
C TRP A 524 -15.05 -4.22 -20.33
N SER A 525 -13.89 -3.83 -20.87
CA SER A 525 -13.17 -4.62 -21.87
C SER A 525 -12.85 -6.01 -21.35
N ARG A 526 -12.49 -6.14 -20.07
CA ARG A 526 -12.25 -7.44 -19.46
C ARG A 526 -13.52 -8.30 -19.43
N LEU A 527 -14.66 -7.77 -18.96
CA LEU A 527 -15.92 -8.51 -18.93
C LEU A 527 -16.36 -8.93 -20.33
N TYR A 528 -16.23 -8.03 -21.31
CA TYR A 528 -16.55 -8.33 -22.71
C TYR A 528 -15.63 -9.41 -23.30
N LEU A 529 -14.31 -9.34 -23.03
CA LEU A 529 -13.36 -10.38 -23.46
C LEU A 529 -13.67 -11.75 -22.85
N GLU A 530 -14.27 -11.80 -21.65
CA GLU A 530 -14.68 -13.07 -21.01
C GLU A 530 -15.85 -13.76 -21.75
N GLU A 531 -16.67 -13.00 -22.50
CA GLU A 531 -17.75 -13.55 -23.35
C GLU A 531 -17.26 -14.06 -24.71
N LEU A 532 -16.09 -13.57 -25.16
CA LEU A 532 -15.48 -14.01 -26.41
C LEU A 532 -14.75 -15.35 -26.24
N PRO A 533 -14.62 -16.16 -27.30
CA PRO A 533 -13.84 -17.41 -27.30
C PRO A 533 -12.31 -17.13 -27.37
N LEU A 534 -11.84 -16.12 -26.65
CA LEU A 534 -10.43 -15.73 -26.55
C LEU A 534 -9.85 -16.26 -25.25
N PRO A 535 -8.61 -16.78 -25.23
CA PRO A 535 -8.01 -17.43 -24.06
C PRO A 535 -7.71 -16.42 -22.94
N THR A 536 -8.74 -15.97 -22.24
CA THR A 536 -8.64 -15.15 -21.02
C THR A 536 -7.95 -15.93 -19.91
N GLU A 537 -7.46 -15.24 -18.87
CA GLU A 537 -6.84 -15.90 -17.70
C GLU A 537 -7.76 -16.99 -17.13
N LYS A 538 -9.05 -16.70 -16.98
CA LYS A 538 -10.07 -17.65 -16.53
C LYS A 538 -10.18 -18.86 -17.46
N GLN A 539 -10.26 -18.64 -18.77
CA GLN A 539 -10.38 -19.74 -19.75
C GLN A 539 -9.12 -20.60 -19.80
N GLN A 540 -7.92 -19.99 -19.68
CA GLN A 540 -6.66 -20.74 -19.58
C GLN A 540 -6.63 -21.62 -18.33
N ILE A 541 -7.03 -21.10 -17.17
CA ILE A 541 -7.13 -21.86 -15.91
C ILE A 541 -8.10 -23.04 -16.08
N LEU A 542 -9.29 -22.81 -16.63
CA LEU A 542 -10.30 -23.86 -16.82
C LEU A 542 -9.82 -24.94 -17.80
N TYR A 543 -9.22 -24.55 -18.93
CA TYR A 543 -8.64 -25.48 -19.89
C TYR A 543 -7.58 -26.38 -19.24
N LEU A 544 -6.64 -25.77 -18.50
CA LEU A 544 -5.59 -26.50 -17.80
C LEU A 544 -6.15 -27.40 -16.70
N TYR A 545 -7.15 -26.94 -15.95
CA TYR A 545 -7.85 -27.73 -14.94
C TYR A 545 -8.45 -29.01 -15.54
N HIS A 546 -9.17 -28.91 -16.66
CA HIS A 546 -9.75 -30.08 -17.33
C HIS A 546 -8.68 -31.05 -17.85
N LYS A 547 -7.55 -30.54 -18.37
CA LYS A 547 -6.41 -31.38 -18.77
C LYS A 547 -5.76 -32.10 -17.58
N ILE A 548 -5.61 -31.43 -16.44
CA ILE A 548 -5.07 -32.01 -15.21
C ILE A 548 -5.99 -33.10 -14.64
N LYS A 549 -7.31 -32.89 -14.71
CA LYS A 549 -8.34 -33.85 -14.25
C LYS A 549 -8.44 -35.09 -15.14
N GLY A 550 -8.32 -34.95 -16.47
CA GLY A 550 -8.51 -36.04 -17.44
C GLY A 550 -7.28 -36.90 -17.74
N GLU A 551 -6.34 -37.06 -16.80
CA GLU A 551 -5.11 -37.87 -16.92
C GLU A 551 -4.16 -37.59 -18.11
N GLN A 552 -4.41 -36.55 -18.93
CA GLN A 552 -3.46 -36.05 -19.94
C GLN A 552 -2.35 -35.19 -19.30
N ARG A 553 -1.69 -35.72 -18.27
CA ARG A 553 -0.69 -35.02 -17.46
C ARG A 553 0.70 -35.05 -18.07
N GLU A 554 1.05 -36.12 -18.77
CA GLU A 554 2.37 -36.29 -19.33
C GLU A 554 2.59 -35.26 -20.46
N ASN A 555 3.58 -34.38 -20.27
CA ASN A 555 4.02 -33.27 -21.14
C ASN A 555 3.38 -31.88 -20.93
N LEU A 556 2.23 -31.74 -20.25
CA LEU A 556 1.60 -30.42 -20.07
C LEU A 556 2.41 -29.48 -19.15
N PHE A 557 3.03 -30.05 -18.11
CA PHE A 557 3.82 -29.31 -17.12
C PHE A 557 4.95 -28.51 -17.77
N HIS A 558 5.83 -29.12 -18.58
CA HIS A 558 7.04 -28.43 -19.10
C HIS A 558 6.72 -27.27 -20.05
N VAL A 559 5.65 -27.40 -20.82
CA VAL A 559 5.23 -26.37 -21.76
C VAL A 559 4.53 -25.24 -21.00
N MET A 560 3.55 -25.56 -20.15
CA MET A 560 2.72 -24.55 -19.50
C MET A 560 3.40 -23.89 -18.30
N ALA A 561 4.27 -24.59 -17.57
CA ALA A 561 5.19 -24.01 -16.60
C ALA A 561 6.01 -22.84 -17.15
N ASN A 562 6.40 -22.95 -18.42
CA ASN A 562 7.29 -21.98 -19.06
C ASN A 562 6.53 -20.88 -19.80
N ILE A 563 5.37 -21.20 -20.38
CA ILE A 563 4.55 -20.30 -21.19
C ILE A 563 3.50 -19.56 -20.34
N ALA A 564 2.77 -20.29 -19.50
CA ALA A 564 1.65 -19.79 -18.69
C ALA A 564 1.75 -20.29 -17.22
N PRO A 565 2.83 -19.92 -16.50
CA PRO A 565 3.13 -20.45 -15.18
C PRO A 565 2.01 -20.26 -14.15
N LEU A 566 1.43 -19.05 -14.10
CA LEU A 566 0.44 -18.70 -13.10
C LEU A 566 -0.94 -19.34 -13.37
N PRO A 567 -1.47 -19.33 -14.61
CA PRO A 567 -2.64 -20.14 -14.96
C PRO A 567 -2.50 -21.63 -14.61
N TYR A 568 -1.31 -22.20 -14.82
CA TYR A 568 -1.05 -23.59 -14.50
C TYR A 568 -1.08 -23.88 -12.99
N LEU A 569 -0.38 -23.06 -12.18
CA LEU A 569 -0.44 -23.19 -10.72
C LEU A 569 -1.86 -23.00 -10.18
N ALA A 570 -2.59 -22.01 -10.71
CA ALA A 570 -3.97 -21.76 -10.37
C ALA A 570 -4.87 -22.97 -10.69
N ALA A 571 -4.67 -23.61 -11.84
CA ALA A 571 -5.39 -24.82 -12.22
C ALA A 571 -5.08 -26.01 -11.29
N LEU A 572 -3.83 -26.18 -10.85
CA LEU A 572 -3.45 -27.19 -9.86
C LEU A 572 -4.14 -26.96 -8.51
N VAL A 573 -4.11 -25.72 -8.02
CA VAL A 573 -4.78 -25.35 -6.78
C VAL A 573 -6.29 -25.56 -6.90
N LEU A 574 -6.90 -25.14 -8.00
CA LEU A 574 -8.32 -25.34 -8.26
C LEU A 574 -8.69 -26.84 -8.28
N ASN A 575 -7.87 -27.68 -8.89
CA ASN A 575 -8.08 -29.14 -8.88
C ASN A 575 -8.04 -29.71 -7.47
N HIS A 576 -7.13 -29.23 -6.62
CA HIS A 576 -7.07 -29.65 -5.22
C HIS A 576 -8.30 -29.19 -4.42
N LEU A 577 -8.71 -27.94 -4.58
CA LEU A 577 -9.89 -27.38 -3.90
C LEU A 577 -11.18 -28.15 -4.22
N LEU A 578 -11.30 -28.65 -5.46
CA LEU A 578 -12.47 -29.41 -5.90
C LEU A 578 -12.37 -30.90 -5.60
N GLY A 579 -11.18 -31.51 -5.70
CA GLY A 579 -10.97 -32.94 -5.45
C GLY A 579 -11.26 -33.37 -4.01
N ASN A 580 -11.00 -32.52 -3.01
CA ASN A 580 -11.31 -32.80 -1.61
C ASN A 580 -12.83 -32.88 -1.29
N LYS A 581 -13.70 -32.53 -2.25
CA LYS A 581 -15.17 -32.56 -2.07
C LYS A 581 -15.86 -33.73 -2.78
N ASP A 582 -15.18 -34.45 -3.67
CA ASP A 582 -15.73 -35.64 -4.33
C ASP A 582 -15.48 -36.93 -3.51
N GLU A 583 -14.71 -36.86 -2.41
CA GLU A 583 -14.40 -37.97 -1.48
C GLU A 583 -15.13 -37.88 -0.11
N LYS A 584 -16.06 -36.93 0.07
CA LYS A 584 -16.94 -36.83 1.25
C LYS A 584 -18.38 -36.75 0.81
#